data_AF-A0A2D4VYG7-F1
#
_entry.id   AF-A0A2D4VYG7-F1
#
_cell.length_a   1.000
_cell.length_b   1.000
_cell.length_c   1.000
_cell.angle_alpha   90.00
_cell.angle_beta   90.00
_cell.angle_gamma   90.00
#
_symmetry.space_group_name_H-M   'P 1'
#
loop_
_entity.id
_entity.type
_entity.pdbx_description
1 polymer ?
#
loop_
_entity_poly.entity_id
_entity_poly.type
_entity_poly.pdbx_seq_one_letter_code
_entity_poly.pdbx_strand_id
1 'polypeptide(L)'
;MLFRVFLPLIFVGLWSSAFVTAKVGVVYATPFAMLLVRFTLVSLLFLVMLLLARWWQSSRAAQKQQTGMGAPPSVILLTALVGVLLHGIYLGSVFFALSVGLSAGISALIVSLQPILASVLAISLFSERLRIQQIA
;
A
#
# COMPACT_ATOMS: atom_id res chain seq x y z
N MET A 1 -7.04 8.83 -22.64
CA MET A 1 -6.12 9.80 -22.00
C MET A 1 -6.66 10.28 -20.65
N LEU A 2 -7.94 10.65 -20.55
CA LEU A 2 -8.62 11.10 -19.31
C LEU A 2 -8.29 10.22 -18.08
N PHE A 3 -8.55 8.91 -18.13
CA PHE A 3 -8.27 7.99 -17.02
C PHE A 3 -6.82 7.99 -16.53
N ARG A 4 -5.84 8.22 -17.42
CA ARG A 4 -4.42 8.26 -17.04
C ARG A 4 -4.04 9.48 -16.21
N VAL A 5 -4.85 10.54 -16.24
CA VAL A 5 -4.64 11.77 -15.46
C VAL A 5 -5.49 11.74 -14.19
N PHE A 6 -6.76 11.33 -14.28
CA PHE A 6 -7.68 11.35 -13.14
C PHE A 6 -7.36 10.29 -12.07
N LEU A 7 -6.99 9.07 -12.46
CA LEU A 7 -6.66 8.02 -11.47
C LEU A 7 -5.50 8.42 -10.56
N PRO A 8 -4.35 8.90 -11.08
CA PRO A 8 -3.26 9.38 -10.23
C PRO A 8 -3.68 10.53 -9.32
N LEU A 9 -4.48 11.49 -9.80
CA LEU A 9 -4.95 12.60 -8.97
C LEU A 9 -5.84 12.14 -7.82
N ILE A 10 -6.78 11.22 -8.09
CA ILE A 10 -7.62 10.61 -7.06
C ILE A 10 -6.76 9.85 -6.05
N PHE A 11 -5.80 9.07 -6.55
CA PHE A 11 -4.86 8.34 -5.70
C PHE A 11 -4.06 9.28 -4.79
N VAL A 12 -3.51 10.38 -5.33
CA VAL A 12 -2.77 11.38 -4.56
C VAL A 12 -3.66 12.02 -3.49
N GLY A 13 -4.91 12.37 -3.82
CA GLY A 13 -5.86 12.92 -2.86
C GLY A 13 -6.18 11.93 -1.73
N LEU A 14 -6.54 10.70 -2.07
CA LEU A 14 -6.84 9.64 -1.10
C LEU A 14 -5.62 9.32 -0.23
N TRP A 15 -4.44 9.21 -0.83
CA TRP A 15 -3.20 8.90 -0.14
C TRP A 15 -2.79 10.03 0.82
N SER A 16 -2.81 11.27 0.37
CA SER A 16 -2.41 12.43 1.17
C SER A 16 -3.35 12.66 2.35
N SER A 17 -4.65 12.40 2.18
CA SER A 17 -5.66 12.50 3.27
C SER A 17 -5.36 11.59 4.47
N ALA A 18 -4.63 10.50 4.25
CA ALA A 18 -4.25 9.58 5.32
C ALA A 18 -3.32 10.26 6.35
N PHE A 19 -2.46 11.20 5.94
CA PHE A 19 -1.60 11.94 6.86
C PHE A 19 -2.39 12.90 7.76
N VAL A 20 -3.42 13.56 7.20
CA VAL A 20 -4.32 14.42 7.97
C VAL A 20 -5.09 13.59 9.00
N THR A 21 -5.66 12.48 8.55
CA THR A 21 -6.40 11.55 9.41
C THR A 21 -5.49 10.96 10.49
N ALA A 22 -4.26 10.59 10.15
CA ALA A 22 -3.28 10.07 11.09
C ALA A 22 -2.95 11.10 12.18
N LYS A 23 -2.65 12.36 11.79
CA LYS A 23 -2.37 13.45 12.72
C LYS A 23 -3.50 13.65 13.74
N VAL A 24 -4.76 13.60 13.27
CA VAL A 24 -5.92 13.73 14.16
C VAL A 24 -6.12 12.47 14.99
N GLY A 25 -6.00 11.29 14.38
CA GLY A 25 -6.30 10.02 15.04
C GLY A 25 -5.32 9.65 16.15
N VAL A 26 -4.04 9.99 16.02
CA VAL A 26 -3.05 9.75 17.09
C VAL A 26 -3.28 10.59 18.35
N VAL A 27 -4.15 11.61 18.30
CA VAL A 27 -4.60 12.37 19.49
C VAL A 27 -5.54 11.53 20.37
N TYR A 28 -6.32 10.64 19.75
CA TYR A 28 -7.40 9.90 20.43
C TYR A 28 -7.09 8.42 20.63
N ALA A 29 -6.12 7.87 19.90
CA ALA A 29 -5.75 6.45 19.98
C ALA A 29 -4.24 6.28 19.81
N THR A 30 -3.72 5.17 20.35
CA THR A 30 -2.32 4.81 20.08
C THR A 30 -2.13 4.53 18.58
N PRO A 31 -0.97 4.88 18.01
CA PRO A 31 -0.71 4.75 16.57
C PRO A 31 -0.95 3.33 16.05
N PHE A 32 -0.53 2.33 16.83
CA PHE A 32 -0.66 0.92 16.46
C PHE A 32 -2.10 0.41 16.58
N ALA A 33 -2.88 0.85 17.57
CA ALA A 33 -4.29 0.48 17.68
C ALA A 33 -5.11 1.05 16.51
N MET A 34 -4.82 2.29 16.11
CA MET A 34 -5.45 2.92 14.95
C MET A 34 -5.16 2.15 13.65
N LEU A 35 -3.90 1.75 13.44
CA LEU A 35 -3.51 0.95 12.28
C LEU A 35 -4.12 -0.46 12.31
N LEU A 36 -4.18 -1.09 13.48
CA LEU A 36 -4.79 -2.41 13.66
C LEU A 36 -6.25 -2.38 13.21
N VAL A 37 -7.06 -1.47 13.76
CA VAL A 37 -8.47 -1.34 13.39
C VAL A 37 -8.61 -1.08 11.89
N ARG A 38 -7.83 -0.14 11.35
CA ARG A 38 -7.86 0.20 9.91
C ARG A 38 -7.59 -1.03 9.04
N PHE A 39 -6.54 -1.79 9.32
CA PHE A 39 -6.16 -2.94 8.49
C PHE A 39 -7.02 -4.17 8.73
N THR A 40 -7.64 -4.31 9.91
CA THR A 40 -8.70 -5.31 10.13
C THR A 40 -9.90 -5.03 9.24
N LEU A 41 -10.37 -3.78 9.19
CA LEU A 41 -11.49 -3.39 8.32
C LEU A 41 -11.18 -3.60 6.84
N VAL A 42 -9.98 -3.21 6.39
CA VAL A 42 -9.53 -3.44 5.00
C VAL A 42 -9.43 -4.92 4.67
N SER A 43 -8.89 -5.74 5.59
CA SER A 43 -8.81 -7.20 5.41
C SER A 43 -10.19 -7.84 5.28
N LEU A 44 -11.15 -7.42 6.12
CA LEU A 44 -12.54 -7.89 6.03
C LEU A 44 -13.19 -7.48 4.72
N LEU A 45 -12.98 -6.23 4.27
CA LEU A 45 -13.48 -5.76 2.98
C LEU A 45 -12.94 -6.60 1.82
N PHE A 46 -11.63 -6.87 1.80
CA PHE A 46 -11.04 -7.73 0.77
C PHE A 46 -11.51 -9.18 0.85
N LEU A 47 -11.78 -9.71 2.05
CA LEU A 47 -12.39 -11.02 2.21
C LEU A 47 -13.79 -11.06 1.57
N VAL A 48 -14.63 -10.05 1.85
CA VAL A 48 -15.97 -9.95 1.24
C VAL A 48 -15.87 -9.82 -0.29
N MET A 49 -14.98 -8.97 -0.80
CA MET A 49 -14.75 -8.84 -2.26
C MET A 49 -14.30 -10.15 -2.89
N LEU A 50 -13.42 -10.91 -2.23
CA LEU A 50 -12.98 -12.22 -2.70
C LEU A 50 -14.16 -13.20 -2.76
N LEU A 51 -15.00 -13.27 -1.73
CA LEU A 51 -16.17 -14.14 -1.71
C LEU A 51 -17.17 -13.76 -2.81
N LEU A 52 -17.44 -12.47 -3.01
CA LEU A 52 -18.30 -11.96 -4.08
C LEU A 52 -17.75 -12.29 -5.47
N ALA A 53 -16.44 -12.13 -5.68
CA ALA A 53 -15.79 -12.48 -6.94
C ALA A 53 -15.91 -13.97 -7.23
N ARG A 54 -15.70 -14.84 -6.22
CA ARG A 54 -15.86 -16.30 -6.37
C ARG A 54 -17.30 -16.69 -6.66
N TRP A 55 -18.26 -16.07 -5.98
CA TRP A 55 -19.69 -16.29 -6.24
C TRP A 55 -20.06 -15.89 -7.67
N TRP A 56 -19.65 -14.70 -8.12
CA TRP A 56 -19.93 -14.19 -9.46
C TRP A 56 -19.31 -15.06 -10.57
N GLN A 57 -18.09 -15.57 -10.34
CA GLN A 57 -17.44 -16.52 -11.26
C GLN A 57 -18.15 -17.88 -11.29
N SER A 58 -18.60 -18.39 -10.14
CA SER A 58 -19.34 -19.65 -10.05
C SER A 58 -20.68 -19.60 -10.79
N SER A 59 -21.32 -18.44 -10.87
CA SER A 59 -22.58 -18.26 -11.62
C SER A 59 -22.39 -18.14 -13.14
N ARG A 60 -21.16 -17.92 -13.62
CA ARG A 60 -20.82 -17.75 -15.05
C ARG A 60 -20.06 -18.98 -15.60
N ALA A 61 -20.66 -20.15 -15.46
CA ALA A 61 -20.08 -21.47 -15.79
C ALA A 61 -19.56 -21.70 -17.23
N ALA A 62 -19.52 -20.70 -18.12
CA ALA A 62 -19.16 -20.88 -19.53
C ALA A 62 -17.79 -20.31 -19.95
N GLN A 63 -17.19 -19.37 -19.22
CA GLN A 63 -15.84 -18.86 -19.58
C GLN A 63 -14.79 -19.46 -18.64
N LYS A 64 -14.51 -20.75 -18.83
CA LYS A 64 -13.40 -21.46 -18.21
C LYS A 64 -12.07 -20.86 -18.69
N GLN A 65 -11.65 -19.75 -18.11
CA GLN A 65 -10.33 -19.18 -18.33
C GLN A 65 -9.53 -19.22 -17.03
N GLN A 66 -8.91 -20.38 -16.80
CA GLN A 66 -7.51 -20.52 -16.33
C GLN A 66 -6.96 -19.51 -15.30
N THR A 67 -7.72 -19.05 -14.31
CA THR A 67 -7.13 -18.37 -13.13
C THR A 67 -7.02 -19.31 -11.92
N GLY A 68 -6.94 -20.61 -12.19
CA GLY A 68 -7.00 -21.70 -11.22
C GLY A 68 -5.66 -22.36 -10.93
N MET A 69 -4.57 -21.60 -10.89
CA MET A 69 -3.40 -22.04 -10.13
C MET A 69 -3.34 -21.13 -8.91
N GLY A 70 -3.76 -21.65 -7.75
CA GLY A 70 -3.48 -21.00 -6.49
C GLY A 70 -2.00 -20.65 -6.48
N ALA A 71 -1.67 -19.39 -6.19
CA ALA A 71 -0.29 -18.95 -6.15
C ALA A 71 0.50 -19.93 -5.27
N PRO A 72 1.70 -20.37 -5.69
CA PRO A 72 2.46 -21.32 -4.90
C PRO A 72 2.64 -20.78 -3.48
N PRO A 73 2.69 -21.63 -2.44
CA PRO A 73 2.76 -21.19 -1.05
C PRO A 73 3.88 -20.17 -0.80
N SER A 74 4.97 -20.26 -1.55
CA SER A 74 6.09 -19.30 -1.55
C SER A 74 5.68 -17.89 -1.95
N VAL A 75 4.85 -17.73 -2.98
CA VAL A 75 4.35 -16.42 -3.44
C VAL A 75 3.41 -15.81 -2.41
N ILE A 76 2.55 -16.62 -1.78
CA ILE A 76 1.68 -16.15 -0.70
C ILE A 76 2.54 -15.65 0.47
N LEU A 77 3.55 -16.41 0.87
CA LEU A 77 4.44 -16.05 1.97
C LEU A 77 5.23 -14.77 1.67
N LEU A 78 5.78 -14.64 0.45
CA LEU A 78 6.50 -13.45 0.02
C LEU A 78 5.59 -12.22 -0.04
N THR A 79 4.37 -12.37 -0.54
CA THR A 79 3.37 -11.28 -0.58
C THR A 79 2.95 -10.86 0.82
N ALA A 80 2.76 -11.82 1.73
CA ALA A 80 2.47 -11.53 3.13
C ALA A 80 3.63 -10.78 3.81
N LEU A 81 4.87 -11.21 3.56
CA LEU A 81 6.08 -10.54 4.06
C LEU A 81 6.14 -9.09 3.58
N VAL A 82 5.99 -8.85 2.27
CA VAL A 82 5.93 -7.50 1.69
C VAL A 82 4.79 -6.69 2.33
N GLY A 83 3.63 -7.32 2.54
CA GLY A 83 2.50 -6.72 3.24
C GLY A 83 2.85 -6.23 4.65
N VAL A 84 3.53 -7.05 5.45
CA VAL A 84 3.99 -6.71 6.81
C VAL A 84 5.02 -5.58 6.78
N LEU A 85 5.97 -5.61 5.84
CA LEU A 85 6.95 -4.54 5.67
C LEU A 85 6.29 -3.21 5.33
N LEU A 86 5.34 -3.19 4.39
CA LEU A 86 4.68 -1.96 3.95
C LEU A 86 3.64 -1.44 4.97
N HIS A 87 2.75 -2.30 5.44
CA HIS A 87 1.61 -1.86 6.26
C HIS A 87 1.89 -1.91 7.75
N GLY A 88 2.78 -2.81 8.18
CA GLY A 88 3.22 -2.92 9.57
C GLY A 88 4.40 -2.01 9.86
N ILE A 89 5.58 -2.31 9.30
CA ILE A 89 6.82 -1.61 9.64
C ILE A 89 6.81 -0.17 9.12
N TYR A 90 6.58 0.03 7.83
CA TYR A 90 6.65 1.35 7.22
C TYR A 90 5.55 2.29 7.75
N LEU A 91 4.27 1.94 7.61
CA LEU A 91 3.19 2.79 8.12
C LEU A 91 3.17 2.86 9.66
N GLY A 92 3.55 1.79 10.37
CA GLY A 92 3.71 1.81 11.82
C GLY A 92 4.75 2.82 12.28
N SER A 93 5.91 2.86 11.62
CA SER A 93 6.97 3.83 11.94
C SER A 93 6.52 5.27 11.68
N VAL A 94 5.77 5.50 10.59
CA VAL A 94 5.22 6.83 10.28
C VAL A 94 4.22 7.28 11.35
N PHE A 95 3.25 6.43 11.71
CA PHE A 95 2.25 6.78 12.74
C PHE A 95 2.90 6.93 14.12
N PHE A 96 3.90 6.11 14.44
CA PHE A 96 4.69 6.27 15.65
C PHE A 96 5.41 7.63 15.69
N ALA A 97 6.10 8.01 14.60
CA ALA A 97 6.76 9.31 14.50
C ALA A 97 5.78 10.49 14.71
N LEU A 98 4.57 10.40 14.15
CA LEU A 98 3.52 11.39 14.38
C LEU A 98 3.09 11.44 15.85
N SER A 99 2.98 10.28 16.52
CA SER A 99 2.57 10.20 17.93
C SER A 99 3.59 10.81 18.89
N VAL A 100 4.88 10.79 18.54
CA VAL A 100 5.95 11.42 19.34
C VAL A 100 6.19 12.89 18.99
N GLY A 101 5.31 13.50 18.20
CA GLY A 101 5.28 14.95 17.95
C GLY A 101 5.88 15.40 16.61
N LEU A 102 6.29 14.48 15.73
CA LEU A 102 6.72 14.86 14.38
C LEU A 102 5.53 15.42 13.59
N SER A 103 5.73 16.51 12.87
CA SER A 103 4.65 17.08 12.05
C SER A 103 4.33 16.22 10.84
N ALA A 104 3.05 16.16 10.46
CA ALA A 104 2.60 15.44 9.26
C ALA A 104 3.30 15.89 7.97
N GLY A 105 3.66 17.19 7.88
CA GLY A 105 4.40 17.72 6.74
C GLY A 105 5.82 17.16 6.65
N ILE A 106 6.57 17.15 7.76
CA ILE A 106 7.93 16.58 7.77
C ILE A 106 7.88 15.08 7.50
N SER A 107 6.94 14.35 8.11
CA SER A 107 6.74 12.92 7.82
C SER A 107 6.45 12.67 6.34
N ALA A 108 5.61 13.48 5.71
CA ALA A 108 5.30 13.36 4.29
C ALA A 108 6.54 13.63 3.42
N LEU A 109 7.35 14.64 3.73
CA LEU A 109 8.60 14.91 3.00
C LEU A 109 9.60 13.75 3.08
N ILE A 110 9.77 13.17 4.27
CA ILE A 110 10.65 12.00 4.46
C ILE A 110 10.12 10.81 3.65
N VAL A 111 8.81 10.56 3.71
CA VAL A 111 8.15 9.50 2.93
C VAL A 111 8.31 9.72 1.43
N SER A 112 8.27 10.95 0.95
CA SER A 112 8.48 11.30 -0.46
C SER A 112 9.89 10.99 -0.96
N LEU A 113 10.85 10.64 -0.09
CA LEU A 113 12.16 10.13 -0.48
C LEU A 113 12.14 8.64 -0.86
N GLN A 114 11.06 7.90 -0.52
CA GLN A 114 10.94 6.47 -0.83
C GLN A 114 11.17 6.14 -2.32
N PRO A 115 10.64 6.89 -3.31
CA PRO A 115 10.90 6.62 -4.73
C PRO A 115 12.38 6.77 -5.08
N ILE A 116 13.06 7.77 -4.52
CA ILE A 116 14.50 7.99 -4.74
C ILE A 116 15.29 6.81 -4.18
N LEU A 117 14.98 6.40 -2.94
CA LEU A 117 15.61 5.23 -2.32
C LEU A 117 15.35 3.96 -3.13
N ALA A 118 14.12 3.76 -3.61
CA ALA A 118 13.76 2.63 -4.46
C ALA A 118 14.56 2.62 -5.77
N SER A 119 14.76 3.77 -6.42
CA SER A 119 15.58 3.89 -7.62
C SER A 119 17.05 3.56 -7.37
N VAL A 120 17.63 4.04 -6.27
CA VAL A 120 19.02 3.72 -5.89
C VAL A 120 19.17 2.22 -5.59
N LEU A 121 18.24 1.65 -4.84
CA LEU A 121 18.23 0.21 -4.55
C LEU A 121 18.02 -0.62 -5.81
N ALA A 122 17.25 -0.15 -6.78
CA ALA A 122 17.05 -0.87 -8.04
C ALA A 122 18.36 -1.00 -8.84
N ILE A 123 19.14 0.08 -8.91
CA ILE A 123 20.48 0.04 -9.52
C ILE A 123 21.39 -0.92 -8.77
N SER A 124 21.44 -0.84 -7.43
CA SER A 124 22.39 -1.63 -6.64
C SER A 124 22.02 -3.11 -6.54
N LEU A 125 20.74 -3.44 -6.40
CA LEU A 125 20.28 -4.79 -6.07
C LEU A 125 19.89 -5.60 -7.31
N PHE A 126 19.39 -4.92 -8.35
CA PHE A 126 18.94 -5.56 -9.60
C PHE A 126 19.82 -5.21 -10.80
N SER A 127 20.88 -4.42 -10.62
CA SER A 127 21.79 -3.98 -11.69
C SER A 127 21.05 -3.27 -12.84
N GLU A 128 19.93 -2.60 -12.54
CA GLU A 128 19.16 -1.86 -13.54
C GLU A 128 19.91 -0.60 -14.01
N ARG A 129 19.85 -0.32 -15.32
CA ARG A 129 20.41 0.90 -15.92
C ARG A 129 19.32 1.96 -16.06
N LEU A 130 19.36 2.99 -15.20
CA LEU A 130 18.48 4.14 -15.35
C LEU A 130 18.98 5.07 -16.46
N ARG A 131 18.09 5.50 -17.36
CA ARG A 131 18.40 6.54 -18.35
C ARG A 131 18.48 7.89 -17.66
N ILE A 132 19.28 8.82 -18.20
CA ILE A 132 19.43 10.19 -17.66
C ILE A 132 18.06 10.89 -17.52
N GLN A 133 17.13 10.66 -18.45
CA GLN A 133 15.75 11.18 -18.40
C GLN A 133 14.87 10.59 -17.28
N GLN A 134 15.30 9.53 -16.61
CA GLN A 134 14.62 8.90 -15.48
C GLN A 134 15.29 9.27 -14.14
N ILE A 135 16.47 9.91 -14.19
CA ILE A 135 17.24 10.38 -13.03
C ILE A 135 17.01 11.88 -12.82
N ALA A 136 16.90 12.64 -13.92
CA ALA A 136 16.59 14.08 -13.95
C ALA A 136 15.08 14.34 -13.89
#